data_AF-A0A0W0G8N7-F1
#
_entry.id   AF-A0A0W0G8N7-F1
#
_cell.length_a   1.000
_cell.length_b   1.000
_cell.length_c   1.000
_cell.angle_alpha   90.00
_cell.angle_beta   90.00
_cell.angle_gamma   90.00
#
_symmetry.space_group_name_H-M   'P 1'
#
loop_
_entity.id
_entity.type
_entity.pdbx_description
1 polymer ?
#
loop_
_entity_poly.entity_id
_entity_poly.type
_entity_poly.pdbx_seq_one_letter_code
_entity_poly.pdbx_strand_id
1 'polypeptide(L)'
;MFSRPQTYTRLPQSPESHRAVSDGGHTNLFSVWLAVISTVSLLNVLLLSYDTIRAFTTTPTHDLSKLEHRSTYIGFERLYNATNRAPEHQPIYNWPRHLSVVSSNDPELSKPQGRRYYYTDNGYIPTEVYRVTVDIETSTVAQFQVMDWGMENCQLVINPSAVNDTKHFSLIDSQRVVDIWVLEAPSDSYLKNPTWSRKPKRAKFLTSMEVSYGLESRSPVFSCPSGSMQAFEIVCPSSDPTCRMDLMHTGWKKNVLYMQQLHFLPLEAMTATKFMLTFLTVANFFILGLLQYRGRWARKSIDQVHLSCTDTDRACVWPVLTDGLVRMSVEDSVHYQLNDTPETELEWSSLFPGDGLIYLGENGRVFSVSMFHQLRCLDILRTGVVKVYQANDTKVQIQMDLTNHCLNYLRQVTLCDIDIHFDPLVGDESGTSLQSRRYHICRDWSAAYRELERNHKVHGVKF
;
A
#
# COMPACT_ATOMS: atom_id res chain seq x y z
N MET A 1 -1.48 -66.58 -70.99
CA MET A 1 -2.51 -66.04 -71.89
C MET A 1 -2.82 -64.62 -71.44
N PHE A 2 -2.00 -63.66 -71.89
CA PHE A 2 -2.25 -62.24 -72.09
C PHE A 2 -0.99 -61.68 -72.76
N SER A 3 -1.21 -60.77 -73.69
CA SER A 3 -0.44 -60.56 -74.92
C SER A 3 0.76 -59.61 -74.74
N ARG A 4 1.84 -59.85 -75.50
CA ARG A 4 2.83 -58.80 -75.89
C ARG A 4 2.11 -57.69 -76.70
N PRO A 5 2.54 -56.40 -76.75
CA PRO A 5 3.87 -55.96 -77.26
C PRO A 5 4.37 -54.64 -76.54
N GLN A 6 5.47 -53.94 -76.85
CA GLN A 6 6.40 -53.90 -77.97
C GLN A 6 7.70 -53.23 -77.49
N THR A 7 8.82 -53.79 -77.89
CA THR A 7 10.17 -53.23 -77.82
C THR A 7 10.32 -52.04 -78.78
N TYR A 8 10.97 -50.97 -78.33
CA TYR A 8 11.67 -50.03 -79.22
C TYR A 8 13.19 -50.20 -79.05
N THR A 9 13.85 -50.52 -80.15
CA THR A 9 15.30 -50.60 -80.33
C THR A 9 15.93 -49.24 -80.61
N ARG A 10 17.09 -48.97 -80.01
CA ARG A 10 18.41 -48.67 -80.63
C ARG A 10 19.33 -48.00 -79.60
N LEU A 11 20.45 -48.59 -79.16
CA LEU A 11 21.76 -48.87 -79.80
C LEU A 11 22.84 -47.88 -79.27
N PRO A 12 24.15 -48.19 -79.34
CA PRO A 12 25.02 -48.45 -78.18
C PRO A 12 26.17 -47.43 -78.03
N GLN A 13 26.93 -47.52 -76.93
CA GLN A 13 28.38 -47.24 -76.84
C GLN A 13 28.84 -47.54 -75.39
N SER A 14 29.52 -48.67 -75.16
CA SER A 14 30.99 -48.90 -75.18
C SER A 14 31.66 -48.66 -73.82
N PRO A 15 32.66 -49.48 -73.43
CA PRO A 15 33.00 -49.70 -72.03
C PRO A 15 34.23 -48.92 -71.53
N GLU A 16 34.22 -48.73 -70.21
CA GLU A 16 35.34 -48.60 -69.25
C GLU A 16 36.53 -47.68 -69.56
N SER A 17 36.76 -46.72 -68.65
CA SER A 17 38.12 -46.49 -68.14
C SER A 17 38.06 -46.13 -66.65
N HIS A 18 38.80 -46.88 -65.84
CA HIS A 18 38.96 -46.68 -64.42
C HIS A 18 39.58 -45.31 -64.10
N ARG A 19 38.99 -44.58 -63.16
CA ARG A 19 39.73 -43.64 -62.30
C ARG A 19 39.29 -43.85 -60.86
N ALA A 20 40.28 -44.15 -60.02
CA ALA A 20 40.15 -44.16 -58.57
C ALA A 20 39.65 -42.78 -58.09
N VAL A 21 38.58 -42.77 -57.31
CA VAL A 21 38.13 -41.59 -56.57
C VAL A 21 38.39 -41.86 -55.09
N SER A 22 39.15 -40.95 -54.48
CA SER A 22 39.60 -41.00 -53.11
C SER A 22 38.42 -41.00 -52.14
N ASP A 23 38.53 -41.82 -51.11
CA ASP A 23 37.69 -41.76 -49.92
C ASP A 23 37.88 -40.41 -49.21
N GLY A 24 36.90 -39.53 -49.37
CA GLY A 24 36.85 -38.20 -48.78
C GLY A 24 35.57 -38.08 -47.97
N GLY A 25 35.68 -38.23 -46.65
CA GLY A 25 34.58 -38.08 -45.72
C GLY A 25 33.95 -36.69 -45.79
N HIS A 26 32.87 -36.55 -46.55
CA HIS A 26 31.95 -35.44 -46.43
C HIS A 26 31.05 -35.70 -45.22
N THR A 27 31.47 -35.20 -44.06
CA THR A 27 30.55 -34.98 -42.94
C THR A 27 29.41 -34.09 -43.44
N ASN A 28 28.22 -34.68 -43.50
CA ASN A 28 27.08 -34.11 -44.17
C ASN A 28 26.57 -32.93 -43.34
N LEU A 29 27.00 -31.70 -43.69
CA LEU A 29 26.67 -30.47 -42.99
C LEU A 29 25.15 -30.39 -42.68
N PHE A 30 24.33 -30.91 -43.58
CA PHE A 30 22.87 -31.03 -43.48
C PHE A 30 22.38 -31.85 -42.27
N SER A 31 23.01 -32.99 -41.94
CA SER A 31 22.61 -33.81 -40.79
C SER A 31 22.98 -33.15 -39.46
N VAL A 32 24.06 -32.36 -39.44
CA VAL A 32 24.43 -31.54 -38.27
C VAL A 32 23.41 -30.42 -38.08
N TRP A 33 22.99 -29.74 -39.16
CA TRP A 33 21.95 -28.71 -39.10
C TRP A 33 20.60 -29.23 -38.61
N LEU A 34 20.16 -30.41 -39.08
CA LEU A 34 18.92 -31.04 -38.61
C LEU A 34 18.98 -31.42 -37.12
N ALA A 35 20.11 -31.94 -36.65
CA ALA A 35 20.30 -32.25 -35.24
C ALA A 35 20.23 -30.98 -34.38
N VAL A 36 20.89 -29.89 -34.81
CA VAL A 36 20.85 -28.61 -34.10
C VAL A 36 19.43 -28.04 -34.03
N ILE A 37 18.68 -28.05 -35.15
CA ILE A 37 17.30 -27.55 -35.18
C ILE A 37 16.40 -28.39 -34.27
N SER A 38 16.50 -29.72 -34.32
CA SER A 38 15.70 -30.61 -33.47
C SER A 38 16.00 -30.41 -31.98
N THR A 39 17.27 -30.20 -31.64
CA THR A 39 17.69 -29.94 -30.26
C THR A 39 17.16 -28.59 -29.76
N VAL A 40 17.23 -27.54 -30.59
CA VAL A 40 16.69 -26.20 -30.27
C VAL A 40 15.16 -26.25 -30.12
N SER A 41 14.46 -26.97 -30.99
CA SER A 41 13.01 -27.16 -30.90
C SER A 41 12.60 -27.90 -29.63
N LEU A 42 13.31 -28.97 -29.25
CA LEU A 42 13.05 -29.69 -28.00
C LEU A 42 13.27 -28.78 -26.78
N LEU A 43 14.33 -27.97 -26.80
CA LEU A 43 14.63 -27.04 -25.71
C LEU A 43 13.57 -25.94 -25.58
N ASN A 44 13.04 -25.44 -26.70
CA ASN A 44 11.91 -24.50 -26.70
C ASN A 44 10.62 -25.13 -26.17
N VAL A 45 10.30 -26.37 -26.53
CA VAL A 45 9.13 -27.08 -26.01
C VAL A 45 9.26 -27.32 -24.51
N LEU A 46 10.44 -27.72 -24.03
CA LEU A 46 10.68 -27.91 -22.60
C LEU A 46 10.54 -26.58 -21.83
N LEU A 47 11.07 -25.47 -22.34
CA LEU A 47 10.91 -24.15 -21.73
C LEU A 47 9.45 -23.69 -21.70
N LEU A 48 8.71 -23.84 -22.81
CA LEU A 48 7.28 -23.50 -22.87
C LEU A 48 6.45 -24.38 -21.91
N SER A 49 6.78 -25.67 -21.81
CA SER A 49 6.14 -26.58 -20.87
C SER A 49 6.45 -26.22 -19.42
N TYR A 50 7.68 -25.80 -19.12
CA TYR A 50 8.07 -25.34 -17.79
C TYR A 50 7.32 -24.06 -17.39
N ASP A 51 7.24 -23.07 -18.29
CA ASP A 51 6.54 -21.81 -18.02
C ASP A 51 5.02 -22.02 -17.88
N THR A 52 4.41 -22.89 -18.69
CA THR A 52 2.99 -23.24 -18.55
C THR A 52 2.73 -24.04 -17.27
N ILE A 53 3.51 -25.06 -16.96
CA ILE A 53 3.38 -25.82 -15.71
C ILE A 53 3.57 -24.91 -14.50
N ARG A 54 4.58 -24.03 -14.52
CA ARG A 54 4.80 -23.03 -13.47
C ARG A 54 3.58 -22.13 -13.33
N ALA A 55 3.06 -21.55 -14.41
CA ALA A 55 1.88 -20.70 -14.37
C ALA A 55 0.63 -21.42 -13.83
N PHE A 56 0.44 -22.70 -14.14
CA PHE A 56 -0.70 -23.50 -13.68
C PHE A 56 -0.54 -24.05 -12.25
N THR A 57 0.69 -24.26 -11.77
CA THR A 57 0.97 -24.82 -10.43
C THR A 57 1.23 -23.76 -9.38
N THR A 58 1.63 -22.54 -9.76
CA THR A 58 1.70 -21.41 -8.84
C THR A 58 0.39 -20.65 -8.86
N THR A 59 -0.64 -21.14 -8.18
CA THR A 59 -1.61 -20.20 -7.60
C THR A 59 -0.82 -19.39 -6.56
N PRO A 60 -0.64 -18.08 -6.73
CA PRO A 60 0.02 -17.30 -5.70
C PRO A 60 -0.87 -17.37 -4.47
N THR A 61 -0.48 -18.16 -3.48
CA THR A 61 -1.01 -18.04 -2.13
C THR A 61 -0.56 -16.68 -1.64
N HIS A 62 -1.36 -15.65 -1.91
CA HIS A 62 -1.09 -14.32 -1.41
C HIS A 62 -1.17 -14.40 0.11
N ASP A 63 -0.01 -14.29 0.75
CA ASP A 63 0.05 -14.06 2.18
C ASP A 63 -0.56 -12.69 2.44
N LEU A 64 -1.85 -12.68 2.76
CA LEU A 64 -2.61 -11.45 2.95
C LEU A 64 -1.95 -10.55 4.00
N SER A 65 -1.19 -11.11 4.95
CA SER A 65 -0.41 -10.38 5.98
C SER A 65 0.66 -9.44 5.43
N LYS A 66 1.18 -9.73 4.23
CA LYS A 66 2.33 -9.04 3.64
C LYS A 66 1.97 -8.17 2.44
N LEU A 67 0.68 -7.91 2.23
CA LEU A 67 0.25 -7.01 1.17
C LEU A 67 0.78 -5.60 1.44
N GLU A 68 1.27 -4.95 0.38
CA GLU A 68 1.71 -3.56 0.43
C GLU A 68 0.53 -2.68 0.87
N HIS A 69 0.81 -1.75 1.79
CA HIS A 69 -0.14 -0.72 2.15
C HIS A 69 -0.11 0.39 1.10
N ARG A 70 -1.25 0.67 0.48
CA ARG A 70 -1.37 1.75 -0.52
C ARG A 70 -1.97 2.99 0.12
N SER A 71 -1.29 4.11 -0.11
CA SER A 71 -1.73 5.43 0.32
C SER A 71 -3.01 5.86 -0.43
N THR A 72 -3.93 6.47 0.31
CA THR A 72 -5.16 7.08 -0.21
C THR A 72 -4.93 8.53 -0.68
N TYR A 73 -3.78 9.13 -0.39
CA TYR A 73 -3.44 10.51 -0.72
C TYR A 73 -2.87 10.63 -2.14
N ILE A 74 -3.75 10.55 -3.13
CA ILE A 74 -3.32 10.48 -4.54
C ILE A 74 -2.91 11.86 -5.06
N GLY A 75 -1.72 11.92 -5.67
CA GLY A 75 -1.20 13.15 -6.29
C GLY A 75 -0.57 14.15 -5.34
N PHE A 76 -0.56 13.89 -4.03
CA PHE A 76 -0.05 14.84 -3.03
C PHE A 76 1.43 15.14 -3.18
N GLU A 77 2.26 14.14 -3.49
CA GLU A 77 3.68 14.35 -3.79
C GLU A 77 3.85 15.36 -4.94
N ARG A 78 3.04 15.26 -6.00
CA ARG A 78 3.07 16.21 -7.12
C ARG A 78 2.58 17.59 -6.69
N LEU A 79 1.46 17.63 -5.97
CA LEU A 79 0.81 18.87 -5.52
C LEU A 79 1.74 19.71 -4.63
N TYR A 80 2.29 19.12 -3.57
CA TYR A 80 3.10 19.85 -2.60
C TYR A 80 4.53 20.13 -3.08
N ASN A 81 5.09 19.26 -3.93
CA ASN A 81 6.34 19.59 -4.62
C ASN A 81 6.17 20.75 -5.62
N ALA A 82 5.04 20.82 -6.34
CA ALA A 82 4.79 21.90 -7.30
C ALA A 82 4.55 23.25 -6.61
N THR A 83 3.87 23.24 -5.46
CA THR A 83 3.56 24.46 -4.71
C THR A 83 4.72 24.93 -3.83
N ASN A 84 5.75 24.11 -3.60
CA ASN A 84 6.82 24.36 -2.62
C ASN A 84 6.26 24.74 -1.23
N ARG A 85 5.08 24.22 -0.88
CA ARG A 85 4.42 24.45 0.40
C ARG A 85 4.25 23.11 1.10
N ALA A 86 4.55 23.07 2.39
CA ALA A 86 4.13 21.97 3.23
C ALA A 86 2.68 22.23 3.68
N PRO A 87 1.83 21.20 3.76
CA PRO A 87 0.52 21.35 4.39
C PRO A 87 0.71 21.73 5.87
N GLU A 88 0.14 22.85 6.29
CA GLU A 88 0.20 23.30 7.68
C GLU A 88 -1.03 22.78 8.43
N HIS A 89 -0.85 21.66 9.13
CA HIS A 89 -1.89 21.07 9.96
C HIS A 89 -1.50 21.08 11.43
N GLN A 90 -2.53 21.17 12.29
CA GLN A 90 -2.35 20.93 13.71
C GLN A 90 -1.84 19.49 13.94
N PRO A 91 -1.08 19.25 15.02
CA PRO A 91 -0.63 17.90 15.34
C PRO A 91 -1.77 16.91 15.43
N ILE A 92 -1.58 15.73 14.85
CA ILE A 92 -2.53 14.62 14.95
C ILE A 92 -2.13 13.67 16.06
N TYR A 93 -3.13 13.08 16.70
CA TYR A 93 -2.95 12.12 17.78
C TYR A 93 -3.26 10.72 17.27
N ASN A 94 -2.23 9.88 17.29
CA ASN A 94 -2.26 8.52 16.78
C ASN A 94 -2.25 7.54 17.95
N TRP A 95 -3.30 6.72 18.05
CA TRP A 95 -3.44 5.72 19.10
C TRP A 95 -2.84 4.39 18.66
N PRO A 96 -2.25 3.61 19.58
CA PRO A 96 -1.66 2.34 19.21
C PRO A 96 -2.75 1.39 18.69
N ARG A 97 -2.56 0.83 17.49
CA ARG A 97 -3.44 -0.20 16.92
C ARG A 97 -3.30 -1.52 17.67
N HIS A 98 -2.14 -1.75 18.30
CA HIS A 98 -1.90 -2.88 19.16
C HIS A 98 -1.13 -2.45 20.41
N LEU A 99 -1.59 -2.89 21.58
CA LEU A 99 -0.94 -2.68 22.86
C LEU A 99 -1.01 -3.98 23.66
N SER A 100 0.14 -4.49 24.10
CA SER A 100 0.20 -5.73 24.88
C SER A 100 1.25 -5.66 25.97
N VAL A 101 0.97 -6.31 27.10
CA VAL A 101 1.91 -6.49 28.20
C VAL A 101 2.41 -7.92 28.14
N VAL A 102 3.72 -8.10 28.08
CA VAL A 102 4.38 -9.41 28.01
C VAL A 102 5.35 -9.55 29.15
N SER A 103 5.46 -10.77 29.70
CA SER A 103 6.28 -11.06 30.88
C SER A 103 7.30 -12.16 30.57
N SER A 104 8.54 -11.93 30.99
CA SER A 104 9.60 -12.93 30.97
C SER A 104 9.36 -14.08 31.96
N ASN A 105 8.58 -13.87 33.02
CA ASN A 105 8.20 -14.91 33.98
C ASN A 105 7.15 -15.89 33.44
N ASP A 106 6.29 -15.41 32.55
CA ASP A 106 5.26 -16.24 31.89
C ASP A 106 5.44 -16.19 30.36
N PRO A 107 6.45 -16.84 29.77
CA PRO A 107 6.86 -16.56 28.40
C PRO A 107 5.80 -16.83 27.32
N GLU A 108 4.90 -17.78 27.59
CA GLU A 108 3.85 -18.24 26.69
C GLU A 108 2.47 -17.65 27.02
N LEU A 109 2.33 -16.93 28.14
CA LEU A 109 1.05 -16.34 28.52
C LEU A 109 0.79 -15.08 27.70
N SER A 110 -0.36 -15.07 27.04
CA SER A 110 -0.83 -13.92 26.27
C SER A 110 -1.83 -13.11 27.08
N LYS A 111 -1.55 -11.81 27.24
CA LYS A 111 -2.43 -10.83 27.88
C LYS A 111 -2.81 -9.77 26.84
N PRO A 112 -3.80 -10.03 25.98
CA PRO A 112 -4.24 -9.06 24.97
C PRO A 112 -4.87 -7.84 25.65
N GLN A 113 -4.95 -6.75 24.88
CA GLN A 113 -5.60 -5.52 25.32
C GLN A 113 -7.04 -5.80 25.79
N GLY A 114 -7.36 -5.34 27.01
CA GLY A 114 -8.70 -5.46 27.57
C GLY A 114 -9.70 -4.55 26.86
N ARG A 115 -10.96 -4.97 26.82
CA ARG A 115 -12.10 -4.15 26.40
C ARG A 115 -13.05 -3.95 27.58
N ARG A 116 -13.54 -2.73 27.73
CA ARG A 116 -14.70 -2.41 28.56
C ARG A 116 -15.88 -2.11 27.65
N TYR A 117 -17.07 -2.12 28.22
CA TYR A 117 -18.29 -1.77 27.50
C TYR A 117 -18.94 -0.62 28.24
N TYR A 118 -19.11 0.50 27.54
CA TYR A 118 -19.87 1.64 28.03
C TYR A 118 -21.34 1.44 27.67
N TYR A 119 -22.22 1.57 28.66
CA TYR A 119 -23.66 1.42 28.45
C TYR A 119 -24.28 2.75 28.04
N THR A 120 -24.97 2.74 26.91
CA THR A 120 -25.78 3.86 26.42
C THR A 120 -27.24 3.45 26.30
N ASP A 121 -28.14 4.42 26.14
CA ASP A 121 -29.57 4.15 25.92
C ASP A 121 -29.84 3.30 24.66
N ASN A 122 -28.91 3.30 23.70
CA ASN A 122 -29.00 2.56 22.43
C ASN A 122 -28.18 1.25 22.42
N GLY A 123 -27.59 0.85 23.55
CA GLY A 123 -26.81 -0.38 23.69
C GLY A 123 -25.37 -0.16 24.18
N TYR A 124 -24.54 -1.19 24.02
CA TYR A 124 -23.15 -1.18 24.49
C TYR A 124 -22.19 -0.64 23.43
N ILE A 125 -21.34 0.31 23.82
CA ILE A 125 -20.22 0.79 23.02
C ILE A 125 -18.93 0.20 23.60
N PRO A 126 -18.14 -0.55 22.81
CA PRO A 126 -16.85 -1.04 23.30
C PRO A 126 -15.88 0.12 23.51
N THR A 127 -15.24 0.15 24.67
CA THR A 127 -14.18 1.11 25.02
C THR A 127 -12.90 0.35 25.29
N GLU A 128 -11.80 0.90 24.81
CA GLU A 128 -10.52 0.24 24.99
C GLU A 128 -9.87 0.60 26.31
N VAL A 129 -9.18 -0.40 26.88
CA VAL A 129 -8.33 -0.20 28.03
C VAL A 129 -6.90 -0.05 27.52
N TYR A 130 -6.35 1.14 27.63
CA TYR A 130 -4.94 1.37 27.32
C TYR A 130 -4.16 1.24 28.62
N ARG A 131 -3.41 0.14 28.75
CA ARG A 131 -2.60 -0.16 29.92
C ARG A 131 -1.14 -0.31 29.54
N VAL A 132 -0.29 0.47 30.18
CA VAL A 132 1.17 0.39 30.07
C VAL A 132 1.70 -0.08 31.42
N THR A 133 2.24 -1.28 31.45
CA THR A 133 2.83 -1.87 32.65
C THR A 133 4.27 -2.28 32.36
N VAL A 134 5.18 -1.86 33.24
CA VAL A 134 6.60 -2.20 33.18
C VAL A 134 7.15 -2.45 34.58
N ASP A 135 8.00 -3.44 34.69
CA ASP A 135 8.86 -3.74 35.85
C ASP A 135 10.09 -4.50 35.34
N ILE A 136 10.85 -5.17 36.22
CA ILE A 136 12.04 -5.92 35.84
C ILE A 136 11.74 -7.16 34.98
N GLU A 137 10.51 -7.69 35.01
CA GLU A 137 10.10 -8.91 34.32
C GLU A 137 9.09 -8.63 33.20
N THR A 138 8.36 -7.51 33.28
CA THR A 138 7.28 -7.13 32.37
C THR A 138 7.68 -5.95 31.49
N SER A 139 7.32 -6.07 30.21
CA SER A 139 7.50 -5.01 29.21
C SER A 139 6.19 -4.76 28.49
N THR A 140 5.93 -3.51 28.11
CA THR A 140 4.81 -3.17 27.25
C THR A 140 5.28 -3.04 25.80
N VAL A 141 4.57 -3.67 24.88
CA VAL A 141 4.80 -3.56 23.43
C VAL A 141 3.63 -2.80 22.80
N ALA A 142 3.96 -1.75 22.05
CA ALA A 142 3.00 -0.91 21.36
C ALA A 142 3.30 -0.87 19.85
N GLN A 143 2.27 -0.90 19.02
CA GLN A 143 2.38 -0.73 17.57
C GLN A 143 1.44 0.38 17.10
N PHE A 144 1.98 1.31 16.33
CA PHE A 144 1.29 2.43 15.69
C PHE A 144 1.39 2.27 14.17
N GLN A 145 0.40 2.80 13.46
CA GLN A 145 0.44 2.97 12.02
C GLN A 145 0.49 4.47 11.74
N VAL A 146 1.53 4.95 11.06
CA VAL A 146 1.63 6.36 10.70
C VAL A 146 0.50 6.72 9.75
N MET A 147 -0.28 7.74 10.11
CA MET A 147 -1.49 8.14 9.39
C MET A 147 -1.15 9.09 8.22
N ASP A 148 -1.68 10.31 8.27
CA ASP A 148 -1.68 11.31 7.20
C ASP A 148 -0.32 11.57 6.52
N TRP A 149 -0.40 11.85 5.22
CA TRP A 149 0.74 12.26 4.42
C TRP A 149 1.31 13.59 4.92
N GLY A 150 2.62 13.79 4.89
CA GLY A 150 3.24 15.03 5.38
C GLY A 150 3.26 15.21 6.91
N MET A 151 2.59 14.33 7.68
CA MET A 151 2.65 14.25 9.14
C MET A 151 3.71 13.22 9.58
N GLU A 152 4.93 13.37 9.06
CA GLU A 152 5.98 12.33 9.13
C GLU A 152 7.06 12.58 10.22
N ASN A 153 6.78 13.51 11.13
CA ASN A 153 7.59 13.75 12.32
C ASN A 153 6.83 13.28 13.56
N CYS A 154 7.28 12.22 14.20
CA CYS A 154 6.59 11.61 15.32
C CYS A 154 7.27 11.88 16.66
N GLN A 155 6.46 11.98 17.71
CA GLN A 155 6.88 11.93 19.10
C GLN A 155 6.02 10.92 19.85
N LEU A 156 6.65 10.07 20.65
CA LEU A 156 5.93 9.20 21.57
C LEU A 156 5.64 9.97 22.85
N VAL A 157 4.40 9.87 23.34
CA VAL A 157 3.92 10.59 24.52
C VAL A 157 3.40 9.59 25.55
N ILE A 158 3.93 9.67 26.76
CA ILE A 158 3.40 8.98 27.95
C ILE A 158 2.65 10.02 28.78
N ASN A 159 1.39 9.76 29.07
CA ASN A 159 0.50 10.68 29.78
C ASN A 159 -0.11 10.01 31.03
N PRO A 160 0.59 10.01 32.16
CA PRO A 160 0.06 9.50 33.41
C PRO A 160 -1.04 10.42 33.96
N SER A 161 -2.06 9.83 34.57
CA SER A 161 -3.07 10.58 35.31
C SER A 161 -2.48 11.21 36.58
N ALA A 162 -3.14 12.25 37.08
CA ALA A 162 -2.79 12.84 38.37
C ALA A 162 -3.07 11.85 39.52
N VAL A 163 -2.38 12.02 40.65
CA VAL A 163 -2.51 11.12 41.83
C VAL A 163 -3.95 11.06 42.36
N ASN A 164 -4.71 12.14 42.20
CA ASN A 164 -6.09 12.28 42.67
C ASN A 164 -7.15 11.96 41.60
N ASP A 165 -6.75 11.41 40.45
CA ASP A 165 -7.68 11.04 39.38
C ASP A 165 -8.52 9.83 39.80
N THR A 166 -9.84 9.97 39.73
CA THR A 166 -10.80 8.92 40.11
C THR A 166 -11.24 8.05 38.94
N LYS A 167 -10.97 8.48 37.69
CA LYS A 167 -11.34 7.78 36.45
C LYS A 167 -10.17 6.96 35.89
N HIS A 168 -8.94 7.41 36.14
CA HIS A 168 -7.75 6.86 35.53
C HIS A 168 -6.71 6.45 36.58
N PHE A 169 -6.11 5.28 36.39
CA PHE A 169 -5.14 4.73 37.33
C PHE A 169 -3.71 4.99 36.86
N SER A 170 -2.87 5.47 37.77
CA SER A 170 -1.43 5.56 37.56
C SER A 170 -0.69 5.13 38.83
N LEU A 171 0.29 4.27 38.68
CA LEU A 171 1.26 3.90 39.68
C LEU A 171 2.65 4.09 39.08
N ILE A 172 3.47 4.94 39.69
CA ILE A 172 4.83 5.26 39.28
C ILE A 172 5.71 5.20 40.53
N ASP A 173 6.75 4.36 40.50
CA ASP A 173 7.73 4.26 41.57
C ASP A 173 8.74 5.43 41.55
N SER A 174 9.58 5.51 42.58
CA SER A 174 10.47 6.63 42.92
C SER A 174 11.44 7.05 41.81
N GLN A 175 11.96 6.12 41.00
CA GLN A 175 12.93 6.44 39.94
C GLN A 175 12.32 7.05 38.68
N ARG A 176 11.01 6.94 38.47
CA ARG A 176 10.25 7.67 37.42
C ARG A 176 10.80 7.59 35.98
N VAL A 177 11.78 6.76 35.65
CA VAL A 177 12.40 6.72 34.31
C VAL A 177 12.10 5.38 33.64
N VAL A 178 11.73 5.43 32.36
CA VAL A 178 11.54 4.26 31.51
C VAL A 178 12.37 4.36 30.24
N ASP A 179 12.84 3.22 29.74
CA ASP A 179 13.56 3.11 28.49
C ASP A 179 12.62 2.69 27.36
N ILE A 180 12.78 3.33 26.21
CA ILE A 180 11.95 3.11 25.03
C ILE A 180 12.84 2.60 23.90
N TRP A 181 12.49 1.42 23.38
CA TRP A 181 13.19 0.75 22.29
C TRP A 181 12.29 0.66 21.06
N VAL A 182 12.83 0.96 19.89
CA VAL A 182 12.21 0.64 18.60
C VAL A 182 12.38 -0.85 18.34
N LEU A 183 11.31 -1.51 17.93
CA LEU A 183 11.27 -2.92 17.60
C LEU A 183 11.27 -3.17 16.09
N GLU A 184 11.68 -4.37 15.69
CA GLU A 184 11.38 -4.90 14.36
C GLU A 184 9.85 -5.01 14.16
N ALA A 185 9.40 -5.02 12.90
CA ALA A 185 7.98 -5.11 12.56
C ALA A 185 7.34 -6.38 13.19
N PRO A 186 6.31 -6.23 14.04
CA PRO A 186 5.63 -7.36 14.64
C PRO A 186 4.97 -8.26 13.59
N SER A 187 5.07 -9.58 13.79
CA SER A 187 4.37 -10.55 12.94
C SER A 187 2.87 -10.57 13.22
N ASP A 188 2.04 -10.85 12.22
CA ASP A 188 0.58 -11.05 12.41
C ASP A 188 0.26 -12.11 13.48
N SER A 189 1.10 -13.16 13.58
CA SER A 189 0.95 -14.18 14.63
C SER A 189 1.18 -13.63 16.04
N TYR A 190 2.14 -12.71 16.20
CA TYR A 190 2.37 -12.03 17.47
C TYR A 190 1.20 -11.09 17.79
N LEU A 191 0.74 -10.29 16.83
CA LEU A 191 -0.37 -9.36 17.04
C LEU A 191 -1.67 -10.07 17.45
N LYS A 192 -1.92 -11.28 16.92
CA LYS A 192 -3.07 -12.12 17.32
C LYS A 192 -2.90 -12.73 18.70
N ASN A 193 -1.67 -13.11 19.07
CA ASN A 193 -1.38 -13.76 20.35
C ASN A 193 -0.02 -13.30 20.92
N PRO A 194 0.00 -12.13 21.58
CA PRO A 194 1.24 -11.51 22.04
C PRO A 194 1.81 -12.30 23.23
N THR A 195 3.04 -12.80 23.07
CA THR A 195 3.74 -13.61 24.08
C THR A 195 5.19 -13.16 24.15
N TRP A 196 5.84 -13.31 25.30
CA TRP A 196 7.24 -12.91 25.45
C TRP A 196 8.16 -13.68 24.51
N SER A 197 7.92 -14.98 24.31
CA SER A 197 8.73 -15.84 23.44
C SER A 197 8.69 -15.44 21.97
N ARG A 198 7.58 -14.83 21.52
CA ARG A 198 7.39 -14.33 20.14
C ARG A 198 7.57 -12.82 20.01
N LYS A 199 8.00 -12.14 21.08
CA LYS A 199 8.18 -10.70 21.09
C LYS A 199 9.16 -10.28 19.99
N PRO A 200 8.86 -9.24 19.20
CA PRO A 200 9.79 -8.71 18.21
C PRO A 200 11.11 -8.26 18.84
N LYS A 201 12.21 -8.37 18.09
CA LYS A 201 13.54 -8.00 18.58
C LYS A 201 13.70 -6.48 18.63
N ARG A 202 14.52 -6.01 19.57
CA ARG A 202 14.94 -4.60 19.66
C ARG A 202 15.83 -4.25 18.47
N ALA A 203 15.42 -3.25 17.70
CA ALA A 203 16.17 -2.74 16.56
C ALA A 203 17.08 -1.57 16.96
N LYS A 204 16.54 -0.61 17.73
CA LYS A 204 17.25 0.62 18.10
C LYS A 204 16.76 1.17 19.45
N PHE A 205 17.66 1.71 20.26
CA PHE A 205 17.28 2.51 21.43
C PHE A 205 16.75 3.88 21.00
N LEU A 206 15.54 4.26 21.44
CA LEU A 206 14.95 5.55 21.11
C LEU A 206 15.35 6.62 22.12
N THR A 207 14.98 6.45 23.39
CA THR A 207 15.25 7.42 24.47
C THR A 207 14.92 6.80 25.83
N SER A 208 15.50 7.36 26.89
CA SER A 208 14.94 7.26 28.25
C SER A 208 13.97 8.42 28.46
N MET A 209 12.90 8.20 29.21
CA MET A 209 11.86 9.19 29.47
C MET A 209 11.55 9.23 30.96
N GLU A 210 11.64 10.42 31.56
CA GLU A 210 11.15 10.66 32.92
C GLU A 210 9.63 10.87 32.88
N VAL A 211 8.92 10.18 33.76
CA VAL A 211 7.46 10.06 33.80
C VAL A 211 6.97 10.56 35.15
N SER A 212 6.08 11.54 35.13
CA SER A 212 5.54 12.16 36.36
C SER A 212 4.02 12.20 36.33
N TYR A 213 3.40 12.11 37.51
CA TYR A 213 1.95 12.19 37.66
C TYR A 213 1.38 13.50 37.11
N GLY A 214 0.37 13.39 36.25
CA GLY A 214 -0.33 14.54 35.67
C GLY A 214 0.48 15.36 34.66
N LEU A 215 1.66 14.89 34.25
CA LEU A 215 2.53 15.57 33.29
C LEU A 215 2.83 14.68 32.07
N GLU A 216 2.56 15.21 30.88
CA GLU A 216 2.89 14.54 29.62
C GLU A 216 4.41 14.52 29.41
N SER A 217 4.94 13.32 29.22
CA SER A 217 6.35 13.06 28.96
C SER A 217 6.53 12.71 27.48
N ARG A 218 7.51 13.31 26.81
CA ARG A 218 7.61 13.31 25.34
C ARG A 218 8.98 12.85 24.89
N SER A 219 9.02 11.98 23.88
CA SER A 219 10.28 11.59 23.27
C SER A 219 10.83 12.74 22.41
N PRO A 220 12.12 12.70 22.06
CA PRO A 220 12.63 13.46 20.92
C PRO A 220 11.81 13.17 19.65
N VAL A 221 11.75 14.13 18.74
CA VAL A 221 11.13 13.92 17.41
C VAL A 221 11.94 12.90 16.64
N PHE A 222 11.25 11.94 16.01
CA PHE A 222 11.85 10.98 15.08
C PHE A 222 11.05 10.92 13.77
N SER A 223 11.73 10.55 12.69
CA SER A 223 11.08 10.41 11.38
C SER A 223 10.22 9.14 11.33
N CYS A 224 9.01 9.28 10.80
CA CYS A 224 8.02 8.21 10.68
C CYS A 224 7.28 8.35 9.34
N PRO A 225 7.70 7.64 8.28
CA PRO A 225 7.08 7.78 6.95
C PRO A 225 5.59 7.45 6.95
N SER A 226 4.77 8.16 6.18
CA SER A 226 3.33 7.93 6.07
C SER A 226 3.02 6.49 5.64
N GLY A 227 2.02 5.88 6.26
CA GLY A 227 1.65 4.48 6.04
C GLY A 227 2.61 3.44 6.64
N SER A 228 3.71 3.84 7.27
CA SER A 228 4.64 2.91 7.91
C SER A 228 4.14 2.42 9.27
N MET A 229 4.60 1.25 9.70
CA MET A 229 4.31 0.71 11.03
C MET A 229 5.46 1.03 11.99
N GLN A 230 5.14 1.59 13.15
CA GLN A 230 6.10 1.93 14.20
C GLN A 230 5.83 1.05 15.42
N ALA A 231 6.81 0.26 15.85
CA ALA A 231 6.68 -0.63 16.99
C ALA A 231 7.69 -0.27 18.08
N PHE A 232 7.22 -0.25 19.33
CA PHE A 232 8.01 0.15 20.49
C PHE A 232 7.87 -0.84 21.63
N GLU A 233 8.95 -1.01 22.38
CA GLU A 233 8.98 -1.69 23.67
C GLU A 233 9.32 -0.66 24.75
N ILE A 234 8.49 -0.60 25.78
CA ILE A 234 8.70 0.21 26.96
C ILE A 234 9.14 -0.73 28.07
N VAL A 235 10.27 -0.43 28.70
CA VAL A 235 10.87 -1.24 29.77
C VAL A 235 11.44 -0.38 30.88
N CYS A 236 11.64 -0.98 32.03
CA CYS A 236 12.48 -0.40 33.06
C CYS A 236 13.96 -0.45 32.67
N PRO A 237 14.76 0.57 33.01
CA PRO A 237 16.20 0.55 32.80
C PRO A 237 16.84 -0.64 33.53
N SER A 238 17.76 -1.35 32.87
CA SER A 238 18.40 -2.52 33.48
C SER A 238 19.25 -2.20 34.72
N SER A 239 19.59 -0.93 34.91
CA SER A 239 20.31 -0.43 36.09
C SER A 239 19.43 -0.29 37.34
N ASP A 240 18.10 -0.28 37.19
CA ASP A 240 17.18 -0.06 38.29
C ASP A 240 16.20 -1.23 38.50
N PRO A 241 16.45 -2.10 39.48
CA PRO A 241 15.56 -3.22 39.80
C PRO A 241 14.29 -2.77 40.54
N THR A 242 14.23 -1.53 41.03
CA THR A 242 13.06 -0.97 41.73
C THR A 242 12.11 -0.24 40.81
N CYS A 243 12.48 -0.06 39.54
CA CYS A 243 11.61 0.56 38.56
C CYS A 243 10.32 -0.25 38.39
N ARG A 244 9.20 0.41 38.60
CA ARG A 244 7.87 -0.12 38.36
C ARG A 244 6.93 1.00 37.94
N MET A 245 6.17 0.75 36.88
CA MET A 245 5.14 1.67 36.41
C MET A 245 3.94 0.90 35.88
N ASP A 246 2.74 1.32 36.27
CA ASP A 246 1.48 0.75 35.80
C ASP A 246 0.46 1.88 35.59
N LEU A 247 0.23 2.21 34.33
CA LEU A 247 -0.66 3.26 33.88
C LEU A 247 -1.86 2.61 33.19
N MET A 248 -3.07 3.00 33.54
CA MET A 248 -4.28 2.50 32.89
C MET A 248 -5.30 3.62 32.71
N HIS A 249 -5.56 3.95 31.44
CA HIS A 249 -6.67 4.82 31.06
C HIS A 249 -7.75 4.00 30.37
N THR A 250 -8.98 4.46 30.55
CA THR A 250 -10.16 3.90 29.87
C THR A 250 -10.91 5.06 29.26
N GLY A 251 -11.18 5.01 27.96
CA GLY A 251 -11.87 6.08 27.27
C GLY A 251 -11.20 6.40 25.93
N TRP A 252 -11.61 7.54 25.38
CA TRP A 252 -11.43 7.84 23.95
C TRP A 252 -10.60 9.08 23.66
N LYS A 253 -10.25 9.89 24.67
CA LYS A 253 -9.44 11.11 24.51
C LYS A 253 -8.26 11.08 25.48
N LYS A 254 -7.06 11.36 24.96
CA LYS A 254 -5.77 11.39 25.67
C LYS A 254 -5.49 10.14 26.51
N ASN A 255 -5.10 9.05 25.85
CA ASN A 255 -4.69 7.79 26.50
C ASN A 255 -3.33 7.87 27.20
N VAL A 256 -2.98 6.82 27.96
CA VAL A 256 -1.68 6.70 28.67
C VAL A 256 -0.47 6.72 27.76
N LEU A 257 -0.64 6.26 26.53
CA LEU A 257 0.41 6.14 25.53
C LEU A 257 -0.16 6.45 24.16
N TYR A 258 0.45 7.40 23.47
CA TYR A 258 0.06 7.77 22.13
C TYR A 258 1.24 8.34 21.36
N MET A 259 1.12 8.35 20.04
CA MET A 259 2.08 8.99 19.17
C MET A 259 1.48 10.29 18.65
N GLN A 260 2.17 11.40 18.84
CA GLN A 260 1.81 12.65 18.20
C GLN A 260 2.56 12.74 16.88
N GLN A 261 1.86 13.00 15.80
CA GLN A 261 2.49 13.28 14.52
C GLN A 261 2.40 14.78 14.22
N LEU A 262 3.51 15.30 13.73
CA LEU A 262 3.75 16.70 13.45
C LEU A 262 4.02 16.84 11.95
N HIS A 263 3.64 17.98 11.40
CA HIS A 263 3.96 18.27 10.02
C HIS A 263 5.49 18.40 9.83
N PHE A 264 5.94 18.18 8.60
CA PHE A 264 7.32 18.40 8.23
C PHE A 264 7.64 19.91 8.26
N LEU A 265 8.48 20.33 9.22
CA LEU A 265 9.20 21.60 9.11
C LEU A 265 10.49 21.30 8.34
N PRO A 266 10.74 21.94 7.19
CA PRO A 266 11.98 21.75 6.46
C PRO A 266 13.13 22.36 7.29
N LEU A 267 13.78 21.53 8.11
CA LEU A 267 15.18 21.74 8.41
C LEU A 267 15.92 21.61 7.08
N GLU A 268 16.67 22.66 6.77
CA GLU A 268 17.42 22.87 5.53
C GLU A 268 17.78 21.56 4.84
N ALA A 269 17.31 21.44 3.60
CA ALA A 269 17.64 20.33 2.73
C ALA A 269 19.14 20.03 2.84
N MET A 270 19.47 18.87 3.42
CA MET A 270 20.80 18.29 3.29
C MET A 270 21.03 18.02 1.81
N THR A 271 21.59 19.02 1.16
CA THR A 271 22.21 18.90 -0.15
C THR A 271 23.46 18.04 0.00
N ALA A 272 23.69 17.23 -1.03
CA ALA A 272 24.91 16.46 -1.29
C ALA A 272 25.12 15.15 -0.49
N THR A 273 24.43 14.09 -0.92
CA THR A 273 25.10 12.78 -1.09
C THR A 273 24.63 12.08 -2.38
N LYS A 274 24.70 12.80 -3.51
CA LYS A 274 24.38 12.30 -4.87
C LYS A 274 25.62 12.01 -5.74
N PHE A 275 26.71 11.49 -5.14
CA PHE A 275 27.88 11.06 -5.92
C PHE A 275 28.24 9.57 -5.77
N MET A 276 27.66 8.84 -4.81
CA MET A 276 27.87 7.39 -4.65
C MET A 276 26.81 6.51 -5.35
N LEU A 277 25.56 6.99 -5.48
CA LEU A 277 24.48 6.21 -6.12
C LEU A 277 24.51 6.22 -7.65
N THR A 278 25.12 7.24 -8.27
CA THR A 278 25.21 7.37 -9.74
C THR A 278 26.11 6.31 -10.37
N PHE A 279 27.08 5.79 -9.62
CA PHE A 279 28.00 4.75 -10.10
C PHE A 279 27.36 3.35 -10.02
N LEU A 280 26.57 3.09 -8.98
CA LEU A 280 25.82 1.84 -8.80
C LEU A 280 24.60 1.72 -9.73
N THR A 281 23.98 2.85 -10.12
CA THR A 281 22.88 2.85 -11.09
C THR A 281 23.38 2.57 -12.51
N VAL A 282 24.49 3.16 -12.94
CA VAL A 282 25.08 2.89 -14.27
C VAL A 282 25.54 1.44 -14.41
N ALA A 283 26.12 0.84 -13.38
CA ALA A 283 26.51 -0.58 -13.37
C ALA A 283 25.29 -1.53 -13.42
N ASN A 284 24.20 -1.19 -12.72
CA ASN A 284 22.95 -1.97 -12.77
C ASN A 284 22.19 -1.79 -14.09
N PHE A 285 22.22 -0.61 -14.72
CA PHE A 285 21.63 -0.38 -16.05
C PHE A 285 22.34 -1.19 -17.15
N PHE A 286 23.64 -1.44 -17.02
CA PHE A 286 24.40 -2.26 -17.98
C PHE A 286 24.04 -3.76 -17.86
N ILE A 287 23.84 -4.26 -16.64
CA ILE A 287 23.44 -5.65 -16.38
C ILE A 287 21.95 -5.87 -16.73
N LEU A 288 21.07 -4.90 -16.44
CA LEU A 288 19.67 -4.91 -16.87
C LEU A 288 19.53 -4.78 -18.39
N GLY A 289 20.40 -4.04 -19.06
CA GLY A 289 20.46 -3.96 -20.52
C GLY A 289 20.77 -5.32 -21.17
N LEU A 290 21.70 -6.09 -20.59
CA LEU A 290 22.05 -7.44 -21.05
C LEU A 290 20.93 -8.47 -20.77
N LEU A 291 20.20 -8.34 -19.65
CA LEU A 291 19.06 -9.20 -19.32
C LEU A 291 17.79 -8.84 -20.11
N GLN A 292 17.52 -7.55 -20.33
CA GLN A 292 16.41 -7.08 -21.17
C GLN A 292 16.65 -7.35 -22.66
N TYR A 293 17.88 -7.37 -23.16
CA TYR A 293 18.14 -7.73 -24.55
C TYR A 293 17.78 -9.20 -24.85
N ARG A 294 17.91 -10.10 -23.86
CA ARG A 294 17.40 -11.48 -23.93
C ARG A 294 15.89 -11.58 -23.66
N GLY A 295 15.34 -10.76 -22.76
CA GLY A 295 13.89 -10.74 -22.46
C GLY A 295 13.00 -10.04 -23.50
N ARG A 296 13.51 -9.04 -24.21
CA ARG A 296 12.75 -8.25 -25.21
C ARG A 296 12.43 -9.03 -26.48
N TRP A 297 13.18 -10.08 -26.79
CA TRP A 297 12.84 -10.97 -27.90
C TRP A 297 11.74 -11.98 -27.53
N ALA A 298 11.58 -12.30 -26.23
CA ALA A 298 10.49 -13.14 -25.74
C ALA A 298 9.22 -12.37 -25.34
N ARG A 299 9.33 -11.06 -25.03
CA ARG A 299 8.22 -10.23 -24.51
C ARG A 299 7.59 -9.28 -25.55
N LYS A 300 7.85 -9.47 -26.85
CA LYS A 300 7.24 -8.65 -27.91
C LYS A 300 5.85 -9.14 -28.37
N SER A 301 5.18 -10.01 -27.61
CA SER A 301 3.81 -10.48 -27.93
C SER A 301 2.74 -10.18 -26.88
N ILE A 302 3.02 -9.34 -25.86
CA ILE A 302 2.03 -8.97 -24.82
C ILE A 302 1.62 -7.48 -24.86
N ASP A 303 2.23 -6.65 -25.71
CA ASP A 303 1.84 -5.23 -25.87
C ASP A 303 0.72 -4.99 -26.91
N GLN A 304 0.01 -6.04 -27.31
CA GLN A 304 -1.23 -5.94 -28.08
C GLN A 304 -2.33 -6.77 -27.43
N VAL A 305 -2.70 -6.44 -26.19
CA VAL A 305 -4.14 -6.49 -25.91
C VAL A 305 -4.71 -5.34 -26.73
N HIS A 306 -5.16 -5.64 -27.95
CA HIS A 306 -5.82 -4.68 -28.80
C HIS A 306 -6.89 -3.98 -27.96
N LEU A 307 -6.74 -2.66 -27.74
CA LEU A 307 -7.88 -1.80 -27.52
C LEU A 307 -8.77 -2.01 -28.76
N SER A 308 -9.70 -2.94 -28.67
CA SER A 308 -10.70 -3.16 -29.72
C SER A 308 -11.75 -2.08 -29.56
N CYS A 309 -11.39 -0.88 -30.01
CA CYS A 309 -12.29 0.25 -30.14
C CYS A 309 -12.26 0.66 -31.61
N THR A 310 -13.10 0.05 -32.42
CA THR A 310 -13.48 0.68 -33.70
C THR A 310 -14.52 1.76 -33.39
N ASP A 311 -14.55 2.85 -34.16
CA ASP A 311 -15.51 3.96 -33.93
C ASP A 311 -16.98 3.49 -33.97
N THR A 312 -17.24 2.30 -34.53
CA THR A 312 -18.54 1.64 -34.60
C THR A 312 -18.92 0.83 -33.36
N ASP A 313 -17.97 0.54 -32.45
CA ASP A 313 -18.23 -0.28 -31.27
C ASP A 313 -18.99 0.50 -30.20
N ARG A 314 -20.13 -0.06 -29.74
CA ARG A 314 -20.93 0.51 -28.65
C ARG A 314 -20.29 0.34 -27.27
N ALA A 315 -19.36 -0.60 -27.13
CA ALA A 315 -18.66 -0.89 -25.89
C ALA A 315 -17.16 -0.95 -26.15
N CYS A 316 -16.44 0.04 -25.63
CA CYS A 316 -14.98 0.06 -25.61
C CYS A 316 -14.48 -0.65 -24.35
N VAL A 317 -13.57 -1.61 -24.52
CA VAL A 317 -12.90 -2.25 -23.39
C VAL A 317 -11.58 -1.50 -23.13
N TRP A 318 -11.43 -0.96 -21.92
CA TRP A 318 -10.18 -0.40 -21.44
C TRP A 318 -9.57 -1.37 -20.42
N PRO A 319 -8.66 -2.27 -20.85
CA PRO A 319 -8.12 -3.30 -19.98
C PRO A 319 -7.10 -2.68 -19.01
N VAL A 320 -7.51 -2.43 -17.77
CA VAL A 320 -6.60 -2.08 -16.68
C VAL A 320 -6.18 -3.37 -15.98
N LEU A 321 -4.94 -3.80 -16.22
CA LEU A 321 -4.37 -4.93 -15.50
C LEU A 321 -3.92 -4.45 -14.12
N THR A 322 -4.59 -4.94 -13.07
CA THR A 322 -4.20 -4.64 -11.69
C THR A 322 -3.02 -5.52 -11.29
N ASP A 323 -1.98 -4.92 -10.71
CA ASP A 323 -0.75 -5.61 -10.32
C ASP A 323 -0.89 -6.54 -9.09
N GLY A 324 -2.09 -6.67 -8.52
CA GLY A 324 -2.40 -7.57 -7.42
C GLY A 324 -3.37 -7.00 -6.41
N LEU A 325 -3.32 -7.57 -5.19
CA LEU A 325 -4.06 -7.09 -4.02
C LEU A 325 -3.18 -6.18 -3.17
N VAL A 326 -3.80 -5.20 -2.52
CA VAL A 326 -3.16 -4.24 -1.62
C VAL A 326 -3.99 -4.07 -0.36
N ARG A 327 -3.39 -3.50 0.69
CA ARG A 327 -4.08 -3.13 1.92
C ARG A 327 -4.34 -1.63 1.97
N MET A 328 -5.50 -1.26 2.50
CA MET A 328 -5.91 0.11 2.79
C MET A 328 -6.43 0.18 4.22
N SER A 329 -6.19 1.29 4.92
CA SER A 329 -6.86 1.61 6.20
C SER A 329 -7.80 2.79 5.99
N VAL A 330 -8.87 2.83 6.78
CA VAL A 330 -9.80 3.95 6.84
C VAL A 330 -9.62 4.59 8.22
N GLU A 331 -9.08 5.81 8.23
CA GLU A 331 -8.67 6.52 9.43
C GLU A 331 -9.07 8.00 9.28
N ASP A 332 -9.29 8.68 10.41
CA ASP A 332 -9.53 10.11 10.42
C ASP A 332 -8.30 10.83 9.86
N SER A 333 -8.53 11.79 8.96
CA SER A 333 -7.48 12.49 8.22
C SER A 333 -7.57 14.00 8.40
N VAL A 334 -6.43 14.69 8.44
CA VAL A 334 -6.35 16.16 8.31
C VAL A 334 -6.43 16.65 6.87
N HIS A 335 -6.43 15.74 5.91
CA HIS A 335 -6.60 16.01 4.48
C HIS A 335 -8.03 15.82 4.02
N TYR A 336 -8.34 16.30 2.83
CA TYR A 336 -9.65 16.24 2.19
C TYR A 336 -10.76 16.81 3.09
N GLN A 337 -10.46 17.91 3.79
CA GLN A 337 -11.42 18.55 4.69
C GLN A 337 -12.66 19.05 3.93
N LEU A 338 -13.73 19.32 4.66
CA LEU A 338 -14.95 19.90 4.10
C LEU A 338 -14.93 21.43 4.11
N ASN A 339 -13.88 22.09 4.57
CA ASN A 339 -13.83 23.56 4.57
C ASN A 339 -13.46 24.12 3.19
N ASP A 340 -13.79 25.38 2.94
CA ASP A 340 -13.47 26.09 1.68
C ASP A 340 -12.17 26.87 1.85
N THR A 341 -11.05 26.16 2.01
CA THR A 341 -9.71 26.77 2.02
C THR A 341 -9.00 26.46 0.70
N PRO A 342 -8.08 27.35 0.24
CA PRO A 342 -7.31 27.10 -0.98
C PRO A 342 -6.55 25.76 -0.95
N GLU A 343 -6.06 25.36 0.23
CA GLU A 343 -5.38 24.08 0.43
C GLU A 343 -6.33 22.90 0.22
N THR A 344 -7.53 22.95 0.80
CA THR A 344 -8.53 21.89 0.65
C THR A 344 -9.00 21.77 -0.80
N GLU A 345 -9.24 22.88 -1.50
CA GLU A 345 -9.59 22.85 -2.93
C GLU A 345 -8.49 22.19 -3.77
N LEU A 346 -7.22 22.46 -3.45
CA LEU A 346 -6.09 21.82 -4.11
C LEU A 346 -6.04 20.31 -3.87
N GLU A 347 -6.24 19.87 -2.62
CA GLU A 347 -6.29 18.45 -2.28
C GLU A 347 -7.43 17.73 -3.02
N TRP A 348 -8.66 18.26 -2.99
CA TRP A 348 -9.80 17.66 -3.69
C TRP A 348 -9.61 17.63 -5.22
N SER A 349 -8.98 18.66 -5.78
CA SER A 349 -8.64 18.70 -7.21
C SER A 349 -7.58 17.66 -7.62
N SER A 350 -6.80 17.12 -6.67
CA SER A 350 -5.74 16.14 -6.93
C SER A 350 -6.23 14.69 -7.03
N LEU A 351 -7.52 14.43 -6.78
CA LEU A 351 -8.11 13.08 -6.74
C LEU A 351 -7.97 12.30 -8.06
N PHE A 352 -7.78 12.97 -9.19
CA PHE A 352 -7.50 12.33 -10.47
C PHE A 352 -6.52 13.17 -11.28
N PRO A 353 -5.61 12.55 -12.05
CA PRO A 353 -4.67 13.29 -12.86
C PRO A 353 -5.38 13.88 -14.09
N GLY A 354 -4.98 15.10 -14.48
CA GLY A 354 -5.52 15.80 -15.64
C GLY A 354 -7.03 16.02 -15.49
N ASP A 355 -7.79 15.62 -16.51
CA ASP A 355 -9.24 15.70 -16.50
C ASP A 355 -9.93 14.42 -16.03
N GLY A 356 -9.22 13.38 -15.57
CA GLY A 356 -9.80 12.10 -15.15
C GLY A 356 -10.59 11.33 -16.22
N LEU A 357 -10.55 11.75 -17.49
CA LEU A 357 -11.24 11.13 -18.61
C LEU A 357 -10.24 10.34 -19.46
N ILE A 358 -10.73 9.28 -20.12
CA ILE A 358 -9.93 8.50 -21.06
C ILE A 358 -10.39 8.77 -22.49
N TYR A 359 -9.44 8.69 -23.41
CA TYR A 359 -9.62 8.93 -24.83
C TYR A 359 -9.33 7.63 -25.57
N LEU A 360 -10.32 7.09 -26.29
CA LEU A 360 -10.20 5.79 -26.97
C LEU A 360 -10.60 5.90 -28.45
N GLY A 361 -10.06 5.02 -29.29
CA GLY A 361 -10.30 4.99 -30.73
C GLY A 361 -9.48 6.04 -31.51
N GLU A 362 -9.55 5.97 -32.83
CA GLU A 362 -8.76 6.83 -33.73
C GLU A 362 -9.14 8.30 -33.59
N ASN A 363 -10.43 8.58 -33.32
CA ASN A 363 -10.94 9.94 -33.12
C ASN A 363 -10.78 10.47 -31.68
N GLY A 364 -10.17 9.69 -30.77
CA GLY A 364 -10.02 10.10 -29.37
C GLY A 364 -11.35 10.33 -28.66
N ARG A 365 -12.31 9.42 -28.83
CA ARG A 365 -13.62 9.49 -28.18
C ARG A 365 -13.45 9.48 -26.67
N VAL A 366 -14.15 10.39 -26.01
CA VAL A 366 -14.04 10.62 -24.57
C VAL A 366 -14.93 9.66 -23.78
N PHE A 367 -14.38 9.07 -22.73
CA PHE A 367 -15.08 8.21 -21.79
C PHE A 367 -14.70 8.57 -20.35
N SER A 368 -15.62 8.32 -19.42
CA SER A 368 -15.37 8.43 -17.98
C SER A 368 -15.14 7.05 -17.39
N VAL A 369 -14.13 6.93 -16.54
CA VAL A 369 -13.89 5.71 -15.73
C VAL A 369 -14.76 5.79 -14.49
N SER A 370 -15.41 4.69 -14.09
CA SER A 370 -16.32 4.69 -12.95
C SER A 370 -15.66 5.21 -11.66
N MET A 371 -14.46 4.74 -11.33
CA MET A 371 -13.73 5.19 -10.12
C MET A 371 -13.49 6.71 -10.12
N PHE A 372 -12.96 7.29 -11.21
CA PHE A 372 -12.72 8.74 -11.28
C PHE A 372 -14.02 9.55 -11.31
N HIS A 373 -15.10 9.00 -11.89
CA HIS A 373 -16.42 9.62 -11.85
C HIS A 373 -16.97 9.69 -10.42
N GLN A 374 -16.81 8.61 -9.64
CA GLN A 374 -17.20 8.58 -8.22
C GLN A 374 -16.45 9.64 -7.43
N LEU A 375 -15.12 9.74 -7.59
CA LEU A 375 -14.29 10.75 -6.92
C LEU A 375 -14.68 12.19 -7.29
N ARG A 376 -14.93 12.45 -8.57
CA ARG A 376 -15.46 13.76 -9.03
C ARG A 376 -16.83 14.06 -8.42
N CYS A 377 -17.73 13.08 -8.39
CA CYS A 377 -19.04 13.26 -7.78
C CYS A 377 -18.91 13.63 -6.30
N LEU A 378 -17.99 13.00 -5.55
CA LEU A 378 -17.75 13.33 -4.15
C LEU A 378 -17.34 14.80 -3.95
N ASP A 379 -16.43 15.32 -4.78
CA ASP A 379 -16.02 16.73 -4.72
C ASP A 379 -17.16 17.72 -5.07
N ILE A 380 -17.97 17.38 -6.08
CA ILE A 380 -19.15 18.17 -6.44
C ILE A 380 -20.14 18.22 -5.27
N LEU A 381 -20.39 17.08 -4.61
CA LEU A 381 -21.29 17.02 -3.46
C LEU A 381 -20.74 17.78 -2.26
N ARG A 382 -19.45 17.64 -1.96
CA ARG A 382 -18.76 18.44 -0.94
C ARG A 382 -18.99 19.92 -1.20
N THR A 383 -18.64 20.40 -2.39
CA THR A 383 -18.81 21.80 -2.78
C THR A 383 -20.27 22.25 -2.59
N GLY A 384 -21.23 21.40 -2.95
CA GLY A 384 -22.65 21.65 -2.71
C GLY A 384 -23.00 21.81 -1.23
N VAL A 385 -22.54 20.89 -0.37
CA VAL A 385 -22.75 20.93 1.09
C VAL A 385 -22.14 22.18 1.71
N VAL A 386 -20.91 22.52 1.33
CA VAL A 386 -20.18 23.68 1.84
C VAL A 386 -20.89 24.98 1.52
N LYS A 387 -21.33 25.15 0.26
CA LYS A 387 -22.08 26.33 -0.18
C LYS A 387 -23.39 26.50 0.58
N VAL A 388 -24.12 25.41 0.84
CA VAL A 388 -25.35 25.45 1.65
C VAL A 388 -25.05 25.89 3.08
N TYR A 389 -24.02 25.30 3.70
CA TYR A 389 -23.64 25.61 5.07
C TYR A 389 -23.21 27.07 5.24
N GLN A 390 -22.41 27.59 4.31
CA GLN A 390 -21.92 28.98 4.34
C GLN A 390 -23.04 30.00 4.08
N ALA A 391 -23.94 29.72 3.16
CA ALA A 391 -24.97 30.68 2.79
C ALA A 391 -26.04 30.88 3.88
N ASN A 392 -26.18 29.93 4.82
CA ASN A 392 -27.19 29.93 5.87
C ASN A 392 -28.63 30.16 5.33
N ASP A 393 -28.84 29.90 4.04
CA ASP A 393 -30.04 30.17 3.27
C ASP A 393 -30.32 28.95 2.39
N THR A 394 -31.55 28.43 2.49
CA THR A 394 -32.03 27.29 1.70
C THR A 394 -32.26 27.62 0.23
N LYS A 395 -32.07 28.89 -0.17
CA LYS A 395 -32.31 29.39 -1.53
C LYS A 395 -31.06 29.52 -2.41
N VAL A 396 -29.89 29.06 -1.96
CA VAL A 396 -28.71 29.01 -2.84
C VAL A 396 -29.06 28.22 -4.09
N GLN A 397 -28.90 28.85 -5.27
CA GLN A 397 -28.91 28.12 -6.53
C GLN A 397 -27.62 27.31 -6.62
N ILE A 398 -27.61 26.18 -5.91
CA ILE A 398 -26.71 25.08 -6.20
C ILE A 398 -27.00 24.67 -7.64
N GLN A 399 -26.01 24.19 -8.40
CA GLN A 399 -26.28 23.41 -9.61
C GLN A 399 -27.02 22.13 -9.19
N MET A 400 -28.32 22.26 -8.91
CA MET A 400 -29.15 21.20 -8.34
C MET A 400 -29.15 20.01 -9.26
N ASP A 401 -29.16 20.23 -10.58
CA ASP A 401 -29.15 19.15 -11.57
C ASP A 401 -27.89 18.29 -11.48
N LEU A 402 -26.71 18.93 -11.39
CA LEU A 402 -25.44 18.21 -11.28
C LEU A 402 -25.29 17.53 -9.90
N THR A 403 -25.68 18.21 -8.83
CA THR A 403 -25.65 17.64 -7.47
C THR A 403 -26.60 16.44 -7.36
N ASN A 404 -27.83 16.55 -7.91
CA ASN A 404 -28.81 15.47 -7.94
C ASN A 404 -28.34 14.30 -8.82
N HIS A 405 -27.65 14.58 -9.93
CA HIS A 405 -27.00 13.57 -10.74
C HIS A 405 -25.95 12.81 -9.94
N CYS A 406 -25.02 13.52 -9.29
CA CYS A 406 -23.95 12.94 -8.49
C CYS A 406 -24.48 12.12 -7.30
N LEU A 407 -25.51 12.63 -6.59
CA LEU A 407 -26.19 11.90 -5.51
C LEU A 407 -26.80 10.60 -6.02
N ASN A 408 -27.52 10.65 -7.14
CA ASN A 408 -28.14 9.45 -7.71
C ASN A 408 -27.10 8.45 -8.23
N TYR A 409 -26.01 8.94 -8.82
CA TYR A 409 -24.91 8.09 -9.28
C TYR A 409 -24.25 7.35 -8.11
N LEU A 410 -23.84 8.07 -7.06
CA LEU A 410 -23.23 7.44 -5.88
C LEU A 410 -24.20 6.50 -5.17
N ARG A 411 -25.49 6.85 -5.06
CA ARG A 411 -26.52 5.95 -4.53
C ARG A 411 -26.58 4.64 -5.31
N GLN A 412 -26.55 4.69 -6.65
CA GLN A 412 -26.58 3.49 -7.48
C GLN A 412 -25.31 2.65 -7.30
N VAL A 413 -24.14 3.28 -7.32
CA VAL A 413 -22.85 2.60 -7.08
C VAL A 413 -22.85 1.89 -5.74
N THR A 414 -23.23 2.58 -4.66
CA THR A 414 -23.30 1.99 -3.32
C THR A 414 -24.28 0.81 -3.29
N LEU A 415 -25.45 0.91 -3.93
CA LEU A 415 -26.40 -0.21 -3.96
C LEU A 415 -25.89 -1.42 -4.76
N CYS A 416 -24.97 -1.23 -5.70
CA CYS A 416 -24.42 -2.30 -6.54
C CYS A 416 -23.17 -2.97 -5.96
N ASP A 417 -22.31 -2.22 -5.26
CA ASP A 417 -20.96 -2.66 -4.89
C ASP A 417 -20.53 -2.22 -3.48
N ILE A 418 -21.48 -2.09 -2.54
CA ILE A 418 -21.16 -1.77 -1.15
C ILE A 418 -20.35 -2.90 -0.48
N ASP A 419 -19.32 -2.50 0.26
CA ASP A 419 -18.65 -3.39 1.20
C ASP A 419 -19.59 -3.66 2.39
N ILE A 420 -20.18 -4.86 2.44
CA ILE A 420 -21.07 -5.30 3.50
C ILE A 420 -20.32 -5.81 4.76
N HIS A 421 -18.98 -5.69 4.78
CA HIS A 421 -18.23 -6.05 5.97
C HIS A 421 -18.49 -5.05 7.10
N PHE A 422 -18.75 -5.59 8.27
CA PHE A 422 -18.79 -4.78 9.49
C PHE A 422 -17.37 -4.41 9.92
N ASP A 423 -17.15 -3.12 10.07
CA ASP A 423 -15.94 -2.62 10.70
C ASP A 423 -16.14 -2.48 12.22
N PRO A 424 -15.23 -3.03 13.04
CA PRO A 424 -15.25 -2.78 14.47
C PRO A 424 -14.82 -1.34 14.70
N LEU A 425 -15.80 -0.46 14.84
CA LEU A 425 -15.54 0.95 15.13
C LEU A 425 -15.27 1.10 16.62
N VAL A 426 -14.12 1.67 16.94
CA VAL A 426 -13.86 2.23 18.27
C VAL A 426 -14.21 3.72 18.17
N GLY A 427 -15.44 4.06 18.58
CA GLY A 427 -15.96 5.43 18.56
C GLY A 427 -15.56 6.22 19.80
N ASP A 428 -15.66 7.56 19.79
CA ASP A 428 -15.57 8.37 21.02
C ASP A 428 -16.93 8.61 21.69
N GLU A 429 -16.93 9.18 22.90
CA GLU A 429 -18.13 9.49 23.70
C GLU A 429 -19.13 10.39 22.95
N SER A 430 -18.62 11.21 22.02
CA SER A 430 -19.39 12.10 21.14
C SER A 430 -19.84 11.45 19.83
N GLY A 431 -19.40 10.22 19.52
CA GLY A 431 -19.68 9.53 18.25
C GLY A 431 -19.03 10.20 17.03
N THR A 432 -18.07 11.09 17.24
CA THR A 432 -17.47 11.97 16.22
C THR A 432 -16.18 11.44 15.60
N SER A 433 -15.44 10.60 16.33
CA SER A 433 -14.25 9.92 15.80
C SER A 433 -14.51 8.43 15.84
N LEU A 434 -14.37 7.77 14.68
CA LEU A 434 -14.60 6.33 14.53
C LEU A 434 -13.33 5.70 13.96
N GLN A 435 -12.60 4.97 14.79
CA GLN A 435 -11.37 4.32 14.33
C GLN A 435 -11.65 2.90 13.85
N SER A 436 -11.51 2.67 12.54
CA SER A 436 -11.51 1.32 11.99
C SER A 436 -10.17 0.65 12.30
N ARG A 437 -10.24 -0.47 13.03
CA ARG A 437 -9.06 -1.30 13.34
C ARG A 437 -8.75 -2.33 12.27
N ARG A 438 -9.45 -2.27 11.15
CA ARG A 438 -9.31 -3.23 10.06
C ARG A 438 -8.42 -2.68 8.95
N TYR A 439 -7.85 -3.59 8.19
CA TYR A 439 -7.31 -3.31 6.86
C TYR A 439 -8.30 -3.85 5.83
N HIS A 440 -8.69 -3.02 4.87
CA HIS A 440 -9.42 -3.45 3.68
C HIS A 440 -8.44 -4.04 2.68
N ILE A 441 -8.83 -5.12 2.03
CA ILE A 441 -8.06 -5.74 0.96
C ILE A 441 -8.68 -5.31 -0.36
N CYS A 442 -7.96 -4.50 -1.11
CA CYS A 442 -8.43 -3.90 -2.35
C CYS A 442 -7.65 -4.46 -3.53
N ARG A 443 -8.22 -4.37 -4.74
CA ARG A 443 -7.40 -4.44 -5.97
C ARG A 443 -6.52 -3.20 -6.03
N ASP A 444 -5.29 -3.33 -6.51
CA ASP A 444 -4.36 -2.20 -6.59
C ASP A 444 -4.89 -1.12 -7.56
N TRP A 445 -5.52 -0.09 -6.99
CA TRP A 445 -6.12 1.01 -7.75
C TRP A 445 -5.07 1.88 -8.45
N SER A 446 -3.81 1.84 -8.01
CA SER A 446 -2.73 2.61 -8.63
C SER A 446 -2.51 2.24 -10.10
N ALA A 447 -2.94 1.04 -10.52
CA ALA A 447 -2.95 0.63 -11.92
C ALA A 447 -3.86 1.53 -12.78
N ALA A 448 -5.04 1.90 -12.29
CA ALA A 448 -5.96 2.78 -13.01
C ALA A 448 -5.37 4.17 -13.21
N TYR A 449 -4.64 4.69 -12.22
CA TYR A 449 -3.93 5.97 -12.31
C TYR A 449 -2.79 5.91 -13.34
N ARG A 450 -1.96 4.86 -13.30
CA ARG A 450 -0.86 4.68 -14.27
C ARG A 450 -1.38 4.60 -15.71
N GLU A 451 -2.45 3.84 -15.93
CA GLU A 451 -3.03 3.69 -17.27
C GLU A 451 -3.73 4.97 -17.73
N LEU A 452 -4.37 5.73 -16.84
CA LEU A 452 -4.93 7.04 -17.17
C LEU A 452 -3.82 8.01 -17.60
N GLU A 453 -2.73 8.08 -16.86
CA GLU A 453 -1.59 8.93 -17.23
C GLU A 453 -0.96 8.52 -18.56
N ARG A 454 -0.88 7.21 -18.84
CA ARG A 454 -0.41 6.69 -20.13
C ARG A 454 -1.34 7.13 -21.25
N ASN A 455 -2.65 7.01 -21.06
CA ASN A 455 -3.65 7.47 -22.02
C ASN A 455 -3.51 8.97 -22.31
N HIS A 456 -3.43 9.79 -21.27
CA HIS A 456 -3.22 11.24 -21.38
C HIS A 456 -1.95 11.63 -22.13
N LYS A 457 -0.84 10.92 -21.91
CA LYS A 457 0.42 11.14 -22.64
C LYS A 457 0.27 10.86 -24.14
N VAL A 458 -0.47 9.82 -24.51
CA VAL A 458 -0.73 9.47 -25.93
C VAL A 458 -1.60 10.54 -26.60
N HIS A 459 -2.55 11.12 -25.87
CA HIS A 459 -3.52 12.09 -26.38
C HIS A 459 -3.15 13.56 -26.12
N GLY A 460 -1.97 13.85 -25.56
CA GLY A 460 -1.47 15.21 -25.36
C GLY A 460 -2.20 16.01 -24.27
N VAL A 461 -2.84 15.35 -23.32
CA VAL A 461 -3.50 16.00 -22.17
C VAL A 461 -2.42 16.52 -21.21
N LYS A 462 -2.59 17.76 -20.73
CA LYS A 462 -1.65 18.41 -19.79
C LYS A 462 -2.08 18.14 -18.34
N PHE A 463 -1.07 18.03 -17.46
CA PHE A 463 -1.22 17.83 -16.00
C PHE A 463 -0.92 19.09 -15.22
#